data_AF-A0A315E764-F1
#
_entry.id   AF-A0A315E764-F1
#
_cell.length_a   1.000
_cell.length_b   1.000
_cell.length_c   1.000
_cell.angle_alpha   90.00
_cell.angle_beta   90.00
_cell.angle_gamma   90.00
#
_symmetry.space_group_name_H-M   'P 1'
#
loop_
_entity.id
_entity.type
_entity.pdbx_description
1 polymer ?
#
loop_
_entity_poly.entity_id
_entity_poly.type
_entity_poly.pdbx_seq_one_letter_code
_entity_poly.pdbx_strand_id
1 'polypeptide(L)'
;MAQSPDILKIAIAGASGRMGHMLIEAVRNDPTCMLAGALDVPSSPGIGNDATGFLGQASGVNIESDVRKGLQNSHVLIDFTRPEGTLAHLKICRELGVKLVIGTTGFTDEQKAEIAEAAKDIAIVMAPNMSVGVNVTLKLLQMAAQAMPTGYDIEIIEAHHRHKVDAPSGTALKMGEVIADAIGRDLKDCAVYERYGHTGERDPSTIGFSTIRGGDIVGDHTVLFAGIGERIEITHKSSSRATYAQGSLRAASFLASKKNGLFDMFDVLNLR
;
A
#
# COMPACT_ATOMS: atom_id res chain seq x y z
N MET A 1 20.63 -32.22 3.29
CA MET A 1 19.27 -31.89 3.76
C MET A 1 19.11 -30.38 3.64
N ALA A 2 18.32 -29.89 2.70
CA ALA A 2 17.98 -28.48 2.66
C ALA A 2 17.18 -28.18 3.93
N GLN A 3 17.63 -27.22 4.74
CA GLN A 3 16.84 -26.72 5.87
C GLN A 3 15.47 -26.28 5.32
N SER A 4 14.39 -26.78 5.91
CA SER A 4 13.06 -26.21 5.66
C SER A 4 13.15 -24.69 5.87
N PRO A 5 12.61 -23.86 4.96
CA PRO A 5 12.65 -22.42 5.17
C PRO A 5 12.01 -22.08 6.50
N ASP A 6 12.68 -21.25 7.32
CA ASP A 6 12.13 -20.81 8.60
C ASP A 6 10.79 -20.11 8.36
N ILE A 7 9.72 -20.63 8.96
CA ILE A 7 8.36 -20.09 8.82
C ILE A 7 8.33 -18.66 9.36
N LEU A 8 7.84 -17.72 8.54
CA LEU A 8 7.74 -16.32 8.93
C LEU A 8 6.52 -16.10 9.82
N LYS A 9 6.77 -15.78 11.10
CA LYS A 9 5.74 -15.48 12.10
C LYS A 9 5.26 -14.05 11.97
N ILE A 10 4.00 -13.86 11.61
CA ILE A 10 3.41 -12.56 11.30
C ILE A 10 2.32 -12.24 12.34
N ALA A 11 2.38 -11.03 12.89
CA ALA A 11 1.26 -10.42 13.60
C ALA A 11 0.48 -9.47 12.69
N ILE A 12 -0.83 -9.38 12.90
CA ILE A 12 -1.72 -8.47 12.16
C ILE A 12 -2.37 -7.47 13.12
N ALA A 13 -2.22 -6.17 12.85
CA ALA A 13 -2.96 -5.11 13.56
C ALA A 13 -4.28 -4.76 12.85
N GLY A 14 -5.29 -4.40 13.65
CA GLY A 14 -6.66 -4.19 13.16
C GLY A 14 -7.30 -5.49 12.69
N ALA A 15 -7.04 -6.58 13.42
CA ALA A 15 -7.36 -7.95 13.03
C ALA A 15 -8.84 -8.17 12.71
N SER A 16 -9.77 -7.51 13.42
CA SER A 16 -11.22 -7.63 13.17
C SER A 16 -11.74 -6.76 12.02
N GLY A 17 -10.87 -5.91 11.45
CA GLY A 17 -11.19 -5.03 10.33
C GLY A 17 -11.20 -5.75 8.99
N ARG A 18 -11.75 -5.10 7.95
CA ARG A 18 -11.79 -5.64 6.58
C ARG A 18 -10.42 -6.04 6.04
N MET A 19 -9.41 -5.18 6.21
CA MET A 19 -8.04 -5.48 5.80
C MET A 19 -7.38 -6.54 6.69
N GLY A 20 -7.66 -6.51 8.00
CA GLY A 20 -7.18 -7.51 8.95
C GLY A 20 -7.62 -8.93 8.56
N HIS A 21 -8.91 -9.12 8.27
CA HIS A 21 -9.43 -10.41 7.78
C HIS A 21 -8.74 -10.87 6.49
N MET A 22 -8.55 -9.98 5.51
CA MET A 22 -7.86 -10.33 4.25
C MET A 22 -6.39 -10.72 4.49
N LEU A 23 -5.71 -10.03 5.41
CA LEU A 23 -4.34 -10.36 5.78
C LEU A 23 -4.24 -11.70 6.51
N ILE A 24 -5.15 -11.95 7.45
CA ILE A 24 -5.22 -13.23 8.19
C ILE A 24 -5.48 -14.39 7.23
N GLU A 25 -6.43 -14.25 6.31
CA GLU A 25 -6.71 -15.24 5.28
C GLU A 25 -5.49 -15.46 4.38
N ALA A 26 -4.80 -14.39 3.96
CA ALA A 26 -3.61 -14.49 3.14
C ALA A 26 -2.44 -15.19 3.86
N VAL A 27 -2.17 -14.84 5.13
CA VAL A 27 -1.15 -15.50 5.97
C VAL A 27 -1.44 -16.99 6.09
N ARG A 28 -2.70 -17.37 6.32
CA ARG A 28 -3.11 -18.77 6.44
C ARG A 28 -2.94 -19.56 5.14
N ASN A 29 -3.18 -18.92 4.00
CA ASN A 29 -3.08 -19.55 2.69
C ASN A 29 -1.63 -19.64 2.18
N ASP A 30 -0.67 -19.01 2.85
CA ASP A 30 0.75 -19.04 2.49
C ASP A 30 1.51 -20.05 3.36
N PRO A 31 2.05 -21.15 2.80
CA PRO A 31 2.75 -22.18 3.56
C PRO A 31 4.09 -21.72 4.16
N THR A 32 4.59 -20.56 3.75
CA THR A 32 5.83 -19.96 4.28
C THR A 32 5.60 -19.02 5.45
N CYS A 33 4.33 -18.73 5.76
CA CYS A 33 3.93 -17.81 6.82
C CYS A 33 3.10 -18.51 7.90
N MET A 34 3.06 -17.91 9.09
CA MET A 34 2.22 -18.35 10.20
C MET A 34 1.68 -17.13 10.94
N LEU A 35 0.39 -17.14 11.25
CA LEU A 35 -0.19 -16.14 12.14
C LEU A 35 0.33 -16.39 13.55
N ALA A 36 1.06 -15.43 14.10
CA ALA A 36 1.66 -15.51 15.43
C ALA A 36 1.04 -14.53 16.43
N GLY A 37 0.29 -13.54 15.94
CA GLY A 37 -0.39 -12.55 16.76
C GLY A 37 -1.51 -11.84 16.00
N ALA A 38 -2.51 -11.40 16.74
CA ALA A 38 -3.61 -10.60 16.21
C ALA A 38 -3.91 -9.48 17.21
N LEU A 39 -3.91 -8.23 16.73
CA LEU A 39 -4.07 -7.04 17.55
C LEU A 39 -5.29 -6.25 17.11
N ASP A 40 -5.99 -5.68 18.09
CA ASP A 40 -7.05 -4.70 17.85
C ASP A 40 -7.15 -3.67 18.97
N VAL A 41 -7.95 -2.63 18.77
CA VAL A 41 -8.21 -1.63 19.80
C VAL A 41 -8.94 -2.26 20.99
N PRO A 42 -8.72 -1.78 22.24
CA PRO A 42 -9.35 -2.36 23.44
C PRO A 42 -10.89 -2.41 23.39
N SER A 43 -11.51 -1.48 22.66
CA SER A 43 -12.97 -1.42 22.49
C SER A 43 -13.51 -2.37 21.40
N SER A 44 -12.66 -3.13 20.70
CA SER A 44 -13.09 -4.03 19.65
C SER A 44 -13.91 -5.19 20.24
N PRO A 45 -15.08 -5.52 19.66
CA PRO A 45 -15.83 -6.72 20.07
C PRO A 45 -15.10 -8.02 19.69
N GLY A 46 -14.03 -7.94 18.90
CA GLY A 46 -13.19 -9.06 18.53
C GLY A 46 -12.25 -9.55 19.63
N ILE A 47 -11.97 -8.72 20.65
CA ILE A 47 -11.00 -9.07 21.70
C ILE A 47 -11.36 -10.41 22.37
N GLY A 48 -10.38 -11.30 22.46
CA GLY A 48 -10.53 -12.64 23.04
C GLY A 48 -11.06 -13.71 22.07
N ASN A 49 -11.64 -13.33 20.93
CA ASN A 49 -12.03 -14.29 19.90
C ASN A 49 -10.79 -14.82 19.15
N ASP A 50 -10.90 -16.02 18.58
CA ASP A 50 -9.88 -16.54 17.68
C ASP A 50 -9.83 -15.70 16.39
N ALA A 51 -8.63 -15.32 15.98
CA ALA A 51 -8.38 -14.45 14.84
C ALA A 51 -8.86 -15.06 13.51
N THR A 52 -8.95 -16.38 13.38
CA THR A 52 -9.52 -17.06 12.20
C THR A 52 -10.97 -17.50 12.39
N GLY A 53 -11.61 -17.13 13.52
CA GLY A 53 -12.98 -17.55 13.83
C GLY A 53 -14.00 -17.16 12.76
N PHE A 54 -13.80 -16.03 12.07
CA PHE A 54 -14.65 -15.59 10.95
C PHE A 54 -14.58 -16.52 9.71
N LEU A 55 -13.55 -17.39 9.64
CA LEU A 55 -13.40 -18.44 8.63
C LEU A 55 -13.99 -19.79 9.09
N GLY A 56 -14.62 -19.84 10.27
CA GLY A 56 -15.14 -21.06 10.88
C GLY A 56 -14.06 -22.02 11.38
N GLN A 57 -12.85 -21.52 11.66
CA GLN A 57 -11.71 -22.33 12.12
C GLN A 57 -10.96 -21.63 13.25
N ALA A 58 -10.27 -22.41 14.09
CA ALA A 58 -9.44 -21.89 15.16
C ALA A 58 -7.95 -22.00 14.80
N SER A 59 -7.26 -20.87 14.83
CA SER A 59 -5.81 -20.77 14.67
C SER A 59 -5.07 -20.98 16.00
N GLY A 60 -5.77 -20.84 17.13
CA GLY A 60 -5.19 -20.78 18.46
C GLY A 60 -4.59 -19.40 18.79
N VAL A 61 -4.72 -18.43 17.88
CA VAL A 61 -4.29 -17.05 18.10
C VAL A 61 -5.51 -16.20 18.42
N ASN A 62 -5.63 -15.76 19.66
CA ASN A 62 -6.68 -14.84 20.07
C ASN A 62 -6.33 -13.40 19.68
N ILE A 63 -7.36 -12.60 19.42
CA ILE A 63 -7.21 -11.16 19.21
C ILE A 63 -6.95 -10.49 20.57
N GLU A 64 -5.83 -9.80 20.69
CA GLU A 64 -5.36 -9.15 21.91
C GLU A 64 -5.41 -7.61 21.77
N SER A 65 -5.64 -6.92 22.88
CA SER A 65 -5.48 -5.46 22.96
C SER A 65 -4.15 -5.04 23.60
N ASP A 66 -3.49 -5.96 24.29
CA ASP A 66 -2.12 -5.76 24.76
C ASP A 66 -1.15 -6.01 23.61
N VAL A 67 -0.57 -4.92 23.09
CA VAL A 67 0.37 -4.92 21.97
C VAL A 67 1.59 -5.82 22.26
N ARG A 68 2.14 -5.76 23.48
CA ARG A 68 3.33 -6.55 23.83
C ARG A 68 3.01 -8.04 23.84
N LYS A 69 1.83 -8.42 24.37
CA LYS A 69 1.36 -9.81 24.36
C LYS A 69 1.14 -10.32 22.93
N GLY A 70 0.46 -9.55 22.08
CA GLY A 70 0.21 -9.95 20.70
C GLY A 70 1.46 -9.97 19.80
N LEU A 71 2.57 -9.35 20.21
CA LEU A 71 3.84 -9.34 19.46
C LEU A 71 4.88 -10.35 19.97
N GLN A 72 4.68 -10.99 21.12
CA GLN A 72 5.72 -11.75 21.83
C GLN A 72 6.46 -12.81 20.99
N ASN A 73 5.81 -13.39 19.98
CA ASN A 73 6.37 -14.45 19.13
C ASN A 73 6.42 -14.09 17.64
N SER A 74 6.31 -12.80 17.31
CA SER A 74 6.18 -12.33 15.95
C SER A 74 7.52 -11.84 15.39
N HIS A 75 7.82 -12.17 14.13
CA HIS A 75 8.99 -11.62 13.43
C HIS A 75 8.66 -10.28 12.76
N VAL A 76 7.42 -10.15 12.28
CA VAL A 76 6.93 -8.97 11.56
C VAL A 76 5.51 -8.64 12.01
N LEU A 77 5.21 -7.35 12.20
CA LEU A 77 3.84 -6.84 12.30
C LEU A 77 3.42 -6.23 10.95
N ILE A 78 2.22 -6.53 10.48
CA ILE A 78 1.58 -5.83 9.36
C ILE A 78 0.46 -4.95 9.90
N ASP A 79 0.51 -3.65 9.57
CA ASP A 79 -0.37 -2.63 10.13
C ASP A 79 -1.05 -1.77 9.05
N PHE A 80 -2.38 -1.85 9.00
CA PHE A 80 -3.28 -1.05 8.16
C PHE A 80 -4.36 -0.37 9.02
N THR A 81 -3.94 0.26 10.11
CA THR A 81 -4.84 0.90 11.07
C THR A 81 -4.92 2.42 10.86
N ARG A 82 -4.51 3.20 11.86
CA ARG A 82 -4.54 4.67 11.88
C ARG A 82 -3.20 5.19 12.39
N PRO A 83 -2.79 6.42 12.02
CA PRO A 83 -1.48 6.96 12.40
C PRO A 83 -1.15 6.81 13.88
N GLU A 84 -2.10 7.16 14.76
CA GLU A 84 -1.96 7.07 16.20
C GLU A 84 -1.75 5.62 16.71
N GLY A 85 -2.47 4.66 16.12
CA GLY A 85 -2.32 3.24 16.44
C GLY A 85 -0.98 2.70 15.97
N THR A 86 -0.57 3.06 14.74
CA THR A 86 0.71 2.63 14.17
C THR A 86 1.91 3.16 14.96
N LEU A 87 1.89 4.39 15.46
CA LEU A 87 2.98 4.89 16.31
C LEU A 87 3.06 4.16 17.66
N ALA A 88 1.92 3.81 18.26
CA ALA A 88 1.89 2.99 19.46
C ALA A 88 2.47 1.58 19.19
N HIS A 89 2.13 0.96 18.05
CA HIS A 89 2.72 -0.30 17.63
C HIS A 89 4.22 -0.18 17.34
N LEU A 90 4.64 0.88 16.65
CA LEU A 90 6.03 1.16 16.29
C LEU A 90 6.94 1.16 17.51
N LYS A 91 6.51 1.83 18.59
CA LYS A 91 7.26 1.87 19.84
C LYS A 91 7.53 0.47 20.40
N ILE A 92 6.50 -0.36 20.50
CA ILE A 92 6.64 -1.73 21.05
C ILE A 92 7.42 -2.63 20.08
N CYS A 93 7.20 -2.49 18.77
CA CYS A 93 7.97 -3.21 17.75
C CYS A 93 9.47 -2.91 17.86
N ARG A 94 9.83 -1.63 18.03
CA ARG A 94 11.22 -1.18 18.24
C ARG A 94 11.83 -1.80 19.50
N GLU A 95 11.09 -1.83 20.61
CA GLU A 95 11.53 -2.43 21.88
C GLU A 95 11.74 -3.95 21.78
N LEU A 96 10.91 -4.65 21.00
CA LEU A 96 10.93 -6.11 20.86
C LEU A 96 11.80 -6.59 19.68
N GLY A 97 12.30 -5.69 18.82
CA GLY A 97 13.00 -6.05 17.59
C GLY A 97 12.08 -6.65 16.51
N VAL A 98 10.77 -6.42 16.60
CA VAL A 98 9.78 -6.86 15.60
C VAL A 98 9.80 -5.90 14.42
N LYS A 99 9.92 -6.44 13.20
CA LYS A 99 9.93 -5.64 11.96
C LYS A 99 8.52 -5.18 11.61
N LEU A 100 8.39 -4.16 10.77
CA LEU A 100 7.08 -3.52 10.56
C LEU A 100 6.78 -3.29 9.07
N VAL A 101 5.60 -3.72 8.64
CA VAL A 101 5.01 -3.35 7.34
C VAL A 101 3.86 -2.38 7.62
N ILE A 102 4.02 -1.12 7.19
CA ILE A 102 3.07 -0.03 7.40
C ILE A 102 2.33 0.24 6.09
N GLY A 103 1.07 -0.16 6.04
CA GLY A 103 0.09 0.23 5.01
C GLY A 103 -0.82 1.39 5.45
N THR A 104 -0.72 1.83 6.70
CA THR A 104 -1.39 3.03 7.21
C THR A 104 -0.98 4.28 6.40
N THR A 105 -1.93 5.17 6.15
CA THR A 105 -1.72 6.44 5.43
C THR A 105 -2.13 7.63 6.29
N GLY A 106 -1.80 8.86 5.85
CA GLY A 106 -2.21 10.09 6.54
C GLY A 106 -1.30 10.55 7.68
N PHE A 107 -0.03 10.11 7.69
CA PHE A 107 0.97 10.57 8.65
C PHE A 107 1.39 12.02 8.39
N THR A 108 1.56 12.81 9.45
CA THR A 108 2.23 14.12 9.39
C THR A 108 3.74 13.95 9.17
N ASP A 109 4.44 15.02 8.83
CA ASP A 109 5.88 14.94 8.58
C ASP A 109 6.68 14.63 9.86
N GLU A 110 6.20 15.08 11.01
CA GLU A 110 6.77 14.72 12.32
C GLU A 110 6.61 13.22 12.59
N GLN A 111 5.45 12.65 12.27
CA GLN A 111 5.19 11.22 12.45
C GLN A 111 6.03 10.37 11.49
N LYS A 112 6.22 10.82 10.24
CA LYS A 112 7.15 10.18 9.30
C LYS A 112 8.59 10.23 9.80
N ALA A 113 9.00 11.33 10.43
CA ALA A 113 10.33 11.44 11.04
C ALA A 113 10.50 10.45 12.22
N GLU A 114 9.47 10.24 13.04
CA GLU A 114 9.48 9.22 14.09
C GLU A 114 9.63 7.80 13.53
N ILE A 115 8.91 7.48 12.45
CA ILE A 115 9.05 6.20 11.73
C ILE A 115 10.46 6.03 11.19
N ALA A 116 11.02 7.07 10.55
CA ALA A 116 12.38 7.04 10.03
C ALA A 116 13.44 6.87 11.13
N GLU A 117 13.21 7.46 12.32
CA GLU A 117 14.09 7.28 13.47
C GLU A 117 14.04 5.84 14.00
N ALA A 118 12.85 5.25 14.13
CA ALA A 118 12.70 3.85 14.53
C ALA A 118 13.31 2.87 13.52
N ALA A 119 13.29 3.23 12.22
CA ALA A 119 13.88 2.43 11.16
C ALA A 119 15.41 2.29 11.26
N LYS A 120 16.08 3.07 12.13
CA LYS A 120 17.50 2.86 12.44
C LYS A 120 17.75 1.61 13.28
N ASP A 121 16.75 1.15 14.03
CA ASP A 121 16.87 0.00 14.93
C ASP A 121 16.18 -1.26 14.37
N ILE A 122 15.06 -1.09 13.68
CA ILE A 122 14.28 -2.18 13.08
C ILE A 122 14.06 -1.94 11.59
N ALA A 123 13.78 -3.01 10.84
CA ALA A 123 13.50 -2.90 9.42
C ALA A 123 12.00 -2.62 9.19
N ILE A 124 11.70 -1.61 8.37
CA ILE A 124 10.34 -1.10 8.14
C ILE A 124 10.11 -0.98 6.63
N VAL A 125 9.00 -1.55 6.13
CA VAL A 125 8.46 -1.18 4.81
C VAL A 125 7.28 -0.26 5.05
N MET A 126 7.29 0.94 4.46
CA MET A 126 6.16 1.86 4.46
C MET A 126 5.78 2.21 3.04
N ALA A 127 4.53 1.93 2.65
CA ALA A 127 4.03 2.29 1.34
C ALA A 127 2.53 2.62 1.39
N PRO A 128 2.07 3.66 0.67
CA PRO A 128 0.65 4.00 0.61
C PRO A 128 -0.18 2.96 -0.13
N ASN A 129 0.46 2.04 -0.85
CA ASN A 129 -0.16 0.95 -1.58
C ASN A 129 0.78 -0.26 -1.62
N MET A 130 0.32 -1.41 -1.10
CA MET A 130 1.11 -2.65 -1.12
C MET A 130 0.94 -3.48 -2.40
N SER A 131 0.01 -3.13 -3.30
CA SER A 131 -0.21 -3.90 -4.52
C SER A 131 1.05 -3.92 -5.39
N VAL A 132 1.52 -5.12 -5.73
CA VAL A 132 2.65 -5.31 -6.65
C VAL A 132 2.35 -4.67 -7.99
N GLY A 133 1.15 -4.89 -8.55
CA GLY A 133 0.74 -4.37 -9.85
C GLY A 133 0.72 -2.83 -9.88
N VAL A 134 0.25 -2.18 -8.82
CA VAL A 134 0.27 -0.71 -8.72
C VAL A 134 1.70 -0.20 -8.69
N ASN A 135 2.58 -0.78 -7.87
CA ASN A 135 3.96 -0.30 -7.77
C ASN A 135 4.78 -0.53 -9.04
N VAL A 136 4.60 -1.66 -9.72
CA VAL A 136 5.18 -1.89 -11.06
C VAL A 136 4.67 -0.85 -12.05
N THR A 137 3.36 -0.56 -12.03
CA THR A 137 2.76 0.48 -12.87
C THR A 137 3.40 1.83 -12.61
N LEU A 138 3.56 2.25 -11.36
CA LEU A 138 4.23 3.51 -11.02
C LEU A 138 5.65 3.58 -11.58
N LYS A 139 6.45 2.50 -11.52
CA LYS A 139 7.79 2.49 -12.12
C LYS A 139 7.73 2.61 -13.64
N LEU A 140 6.81 1.93 -14.31
CA LEU A 140 6.62 2.05 -15.76
C LEU A 140 6.23 3.47 -16.16
N LEU A 141 5.37 4.13 -15.37
CA LEU A 141 4.99 5.54 -15.60
C LEU A 141 6.18 6.49 -15.44
N GLN A 142 7.00 6.31 -14.40
CA GLN A 142 8.23 7.07 -14.20
C GLN A 142 9.14 6.93 -15.43
N MET A 143 9.39 5.70 -15.88
CA MET A 143 10.23 5.43 -17.05
C MET A 143 9.64 6.02 -18.34
N ALA A 144 8.34 5.87 -18.56
CA ALA A 144 7.64 6.40 -19.73
C ALA A 144 7.71 7.93 -19.78
N ALA A 145 7.46 8.60 -18.64
CA ALA A 145 7.53 10.06 -18.54
C ALA A 145 8.95 10.60 -18.82
N GLN A 146 9.99 9.93 -18.31
CA GLN A 146 11.38 10.29 -18.58
C GLN A 146 11.77 10.08 -20.06
N ALA A 147 11.23 9.04 -20.70
CA ALA A 147 11.50 8.75 -22.11
C ALA A 147 10.72 9.66 -23.07
N MET A 148 9.57 10.20 -22.63
CA MET A 148 8.65 11.02 -23.42
C MET A 148 8.39 12.39 -22.75
N PRO A 149 9.41 13.23 -22.47
CA PRO A 149 9.25 14.46 -21.71
C PRO A 149 8.53 15.58 -22.49
N THR A 150 8.47 15.47 -23.82
CA THR A 150 7.89 16.46 -24.73
C THR A 150 7.17 15.77 -25.90
N GLY A 151 6.13 16.41 -26.44
CA GLY A 151 5.41 15.90 -27.63
C GLY A 151 4.38 14.80 -27.33
N TYR A 152 4.19 14.47 -26.05
CA TYR A 152 3.15 13.55 -25.58
C TYR A 152 2.30 14.23 -24.52
N ASP A 153 1.00 14.31 -24.78
CA ASP A 153 0.01 14.75 -23.81
C ASP A 153 -0.26 13.63 -22.81
N ILE A 154 -0.29 13.97 -21.52
CA ILE A 154 -0.46 13.01 -20.43
C ILE A 154 -1.87 13.15 -19.85
N GLU A 155 -2.62 12.04 -19.86
CA GLU A 155 -3.97 11.96 -19.30
C GLU A 155 -4.10 10.74 -18.39
N ILE A 156 -4.66 10.93 -17.20
CA ILE A 156 -4.92 9.89 -16.22
C ILE A 156 -6.42 9.65 -16.19
N ILE A 157 -6.83 8.46 -16.62
CA ILE A 157 -8.22 8.00 -16.63
C ILE A 157 -8.40 6.98 -15.50
N GLU A 158 -9.40 7.18 -14.66
CA GLU A 158 -9.73 6.21 -13.62
C GLU A 158 -11.22 5.89 -13.55
N ALA A 159 -11.54 4.69 -13.04
CA ALA A 159 -12.91 4.30 -12.74
C ALA A 159 -13.01 3.56 -11.40
N HIS A 160 -14.04 3.89 -10.63
CA HIS A 160 -14.34 3.23 -9.35
C HIS A 160 -15.86 3.09 -9.14
N HIS A 161 -16.24 2.28 -8.17
CA HIS A 161 -17.61 2.03 -7.77
C HIS A 161 -18.36 3.31 -7.35
N ARG A 162 -19.69 3.26 -7.44
CA ARG A 162 -20.60 4.40 -7.13
C ARG A 162 -20.46 4.97 -5.71
N HIS A 163 -19.95 4.17 -4.76
CA HIS A 163 -19.82 4.55 -3.36
C HIS A 163 -18.46 5.21 -3.00
N LYS A 164 -17.58 5.45 -3.98
CA LYS A 164 -16.27 6.04 -3.71
C LYS A 164 -16.43 7.55 -3.51
N VAL A 165 -15.92 8.05 -2.37
CA VAL A 165 -16.15 9.43 -1.90
C VAL A 165 -15.15 10.41 -2.49
N ASP A 166 -13.88 10.04 -2.56
CA ASP A 166 -12.77 10.87 -3.07
C ASP A 166 -12.66 10.82 -4.60
N ALA A 167 -12.28 11.92 -5.23
CA ALA A 167 -12.03 12.06 -6.67
C ALA A 167 -10.99 13.18 -6.97
N PRO A 168 -9.94 12.92 -7.76
CA PRO A 168 -9.46 11.59 -8.17
C PRO A 168 -9.08 10.72 -6.97
N SER A 169 -8.91 9.42 -7.20
CA SER A 169 -8.43 8.47 -6.20
C SER A 169 -6.99 8.77 -5.80
N GLY A 170 -6.62 8.39 -4.57
CA GLY A 170 -5.22 8.49 -4.13
C GLY A 170 -4.22 7.79 -5.06
N THR A 171 -4.59 6.67 -5.69
CA THR A 171 -3.73 6.00 -6.69
C THR A 171 -3.56 6.86 -7.95
N ALA A 172 -4.62 7.47 -8.46
CA ALA A 172 -4.53 8.35 -9.64
C ALA A 172 -3.68 9.59 -9.35
N LEU A 173 -3.88 10.23 -8.18
CA LEU A 173 -3.03 11.33 -7.74
C LEU A 173 -1.57 10.89 -7.64
N LYS A 174 -1.29 9.71 -7.08
CA LYS A 174 0.08 9.19 -7.00
C LYS A 174 0.70 8.92 -8.37
N MET A 175 -0.08 8.42 -9.33
CA MET A 175 0.38 8.28 -10.72
C MET A 175 0.77 9.64 -11.31
N GLY A 176 -0.05 10.68 -11.08
CA GLY A 176 0.25 12.05 -11.50
C GLY A 176 1.51 12.60 -10.84
N GLU A 177 1.69 12.40 -9.53
CA GLU A 177 2.87 12.85 -8.80
C GLU A 177 4.14 12.20 -9.35
N VAL A 178 4.12 10.87 -9.55
CA VAL A 178 5.28 10.13 -10.09
C VAL A 178 5.66 10.64 -11.48
N ILE A 179 4.67 10.95 -12.32
CA ILE A 179 4.91 11.50 -13.65
C ILE A 179 5.46 12.91 -13.57
N ALA A 180 4.83 13.78 -12.77
CA ALA A 180 5.23 15.18 -12.61
C ALA A 180 6.67 15.28 -12.07
N ASP A 181 6.98 14.53 -11.00
CA ASP A 181 8.33 14.43 -10.42
C ASP A 181 9.35 13.97 -11.46
N ALA A 182 9.00 12.98 -12.28
CA ALA A 182 9.87 12.40 -13.30
C ALA A 182 10.26 13.38 -14.42
N ILE A 183 9.44 14.40 -14.67
CA ILE A 183 9.67 15.45 -15.67
C ILE A 183 9.91 16.84 -15.05
N GLY A 184 10.14 16.90 -13.73
CA GLY A 184 10.50 18.13 -13.02
C GLY A 184 9.38 19.16 -12.88
N ARG A 185 8.13 18.72 -12.67
CA ARG A 185 6.95 19.57 -12.44
C ARG A 185 6.35 19.31 -11.06
N ASP A 186 5.67 20.30 -10.48
CA ASP A 186 4.76 20.08 -9.36
C ASP A 186 3.36 19.75 -9.89
N LEU A 187 2.81 18.61 -9.48
CA LEU A 187 1.46 18.20 -9.90
C LEU A 187 0.41 19.26 -9.55
N LYS A 188 0.59 20.01 -8.45
CA LYS A 188 -0.36 21.06 -8.03
C LYS A 188 -0.49 22.19 -9.05
N ASP A 189 0.58 22.44 -9.80
CA ASP A 189 0.63 23.55 -10.76
C ASP A 189 0.16 23.10 -12.15
N CYS A 190 0.31 21.82 -12.49
CA CYS A 190 0.02 21.32 -13.84
C CYS A 190 -1.20 20.39 -13.93
N ALA A 191 -1.84 20.01 -12.82
CA ALA A 191 -3.02 19.16 -12.86
C ALA A 191 -4.27 19.88 -13.38
N VAL A 192 -4.99 19.24 -14.29
CA VAL A 192 -6.30 19.68 -14.77
C VAL A 192 -7.34 18.61 -14.45
N TYR A 193 -8.24 18.89 -13.51
CA TYR A 193 -9.22 17.92 -13.03
C TYR A 193 -10.53 17.89 -13.81
N GLU A 194 -10.79 18.90 -14.63
CA GLU A 194 -12.02 19.04 -15.39
C GLU A 194 -11.75 19.78 -16.71
N ARG A 195 -12.45 19.35 -17.76
CA ARG A 195 -12.57 20.09 -19.03
C ARG A 195 -14.04 20.14 -19.41
N TYR A 196 -14.64 21.33 -19.34
CA TYR A 196 -16.06 21.56 -19.62
C TYR A 196 -16.26 22.90 -20.36
N GLY A 197 -17.12 22.92 -21.38
CA GLY A 197 -17.37 24.11 -22.20
C GLY A 197 -16.23 24.44 -23.16
N HIS A 198 -15.90 25.74 -23.29
CA HIS A 198 -14.81 26.22 -24.15
C HIS A 198 -13.50 26.36 -23.36
N THR A 199 -12.65 25.34 -23.40
CA THR A 199 -11.39 25.31 -22.65
C THR A 199 -10.21 25.95 -23.37
N GLY A 200 -10.33 26.21 -24.67
CA GLY A 200 -9.19 26.53 -25.53
C GLY A 200 -8.32 25.31 -25.87
N GLU A 201 -7.19 25.56 -26.53
CA GLU A 201 -6.17 24.53 -26.80
C GLU A 201 -5.51 24.06 -25.50
N ARG A 202 -5.06 22.80 -25.49
CA ARG A 202 -4.40 22.19 -24.33
C ARG A 202 -3.01 22.80 -24.12
N ASP A 203 -2.73 23.25 -22.90
CA ASP A 203 -1.36 23.59 -22.50
C ASP A 203 -0.52 22.29 -22.41
N PRO A 204 0.58 22.15 -23.16
CA PRO A 204 1.43 20.95 -23.17
C PRO A 204 2.03 20.59 -21.81
N SER A 205 2.07 21.53 -20.87
CA SER A 205 2.56 21.31 -19.51
C SER A 205 1.57 20.54 -18.63
N THR A 206 0.29 20.47 -19.01
CA THR A 206 -0.76 19.92 -18.16
C THR A 206 -0.72 18.40 -18.04
N ILE A 207 -1.20 17.88 -16.92
CA ILE A 207 -1.55 16.47 -16.70
C ILE A 207 -3.06 16.43 -16.43
N GLY A 208 -3.84 15.88 -17.36
CA GLY A 208 -5.29 15.83 -17.21
C GLY A 208 -5.76 14.64 -16.40
N PHE A 209 -6.88 14.80 -15.68
CA PHE A 209 -7.55 13.74 -14.95
C PHE A 209 -8.98 13.56 -15.47
N SER A 210 -9.38 12.31 -15.72
CA SER A 210 -10.74 11.92 -16.08
C SER A 210 -11.24 10.86 -15.12
N THR A 211 -12.25 11.20 -14.31
CA THR A 211 -12.70 10.37 -13.19
C THR A 211 -14.09 9.80 -13.42
N ILE A 212 -14.22 8.47 -13.40
CA ILE A 212 -15.47 7.74 -13.63
C ILE A 212 -15.96 7.11 -12.33
N ARG A 213 -17.28 7.22 -12.05
CA ARG A 213 -17.96 6.52 -10.94
C ARG A 213 -19.09 5.67 -11.50
N GLY A 214 -19.05 4.36 -11.25
CA GLY A 214 -20.07 3.45 -11.80
C GLY A 214 -20.02 2.05 -11.22
N GLY A 215 -21.19 1.44 -11.06
CA GLY A 215 -21.32 0.04 -10.65
C GLY A 215 -20.58 -0.29 -9.36
N ASP A 216 -19.86 -1.40 -9.39
CA ASP A 216 -19.05 -2.02 -8.35
C ASP A 216 -17.55 -2.09 -8.70
N ILE A 217 -17.10 -1.30 -9.69
CA ILE A 217 -15.71 -1.26 -10.16
C ILE A 217 -14.75 -1.06 -8.98
N VAL A 218 -13.85 -2.01 -8.75
CA VAL A 218 -12.93 -1.97 -7.60
C VAL A 218 -11.90 -0.85 -7.77
N GLY A 219 -11.37 -0.69 -8.98
CA GLY A 219 -10.42 0.37 -9.34
C GLY A 219 -9.71 0.06 -10.64
N ASP A 220 -9.96 0.85 -11.67
CA ASP A 220 -9.26 0.85 -12.95
C ASP A 220 -8.51 2.16 -13.11
N HIS A 221 -7.28 2.09 -13.59
CA HIS A 221 -6.40 3.23 -13.79
C HIS A 221 -5.62 3.06 -15.09
N THR A 222 -5.73 4.02 -15.99
CA THR A 222 -4.98 4.08 -17.23
C THR A 222 -4.29 5.43 -17.31
N VAL A 223 -2.99 5.44 -17.55
CA VAL A 223 -2.28 6.64 -17.99
C VAL A 223 -2.05 6.53 -19.48
N LEU A 224 -2.54 7.52 -20.19
CA LEU A 224 -2.37 7.71 -21.62
C LEU A 224 -1.26 8.73 -21.85
N PHE A 225 -0.26 8.35 -22.64
CA PHE A 225 0.68 9.24 -23.29
C PHE A 225 0.29 9.34 -24.76
N ALA A 226 -0.26 10.47 -25.18
CA ALA A 226 -0.78 10.68 -26.52
C ALA A 226 0.15 11.58 -27.34
N GLY A 227 0.81 11.01 -28.35
CA GLY A 227 1.65 11.74 -29.30
C GLY A 227 0.99 11.87 -30.68
N ILE A 228 1.66 12.56 -31.60
CA ILE A 228 1.21 12.63 -33.00
C ILE A 228 1.48 11.29 -33.69
N GLY A 229 0.41 10.54 -34.00
CA GLY A 229 0.48 9.28 -34.75
C GLY A 229 0.52 8.02 -33.89
N GLU A 230 0.70 8.13 -32.57
CA GLU A 230 0.72 6.98 -31.67
C GLU A 230 0.21 7.32 -30.26
N ARG A 231 -0.09 6.26 -29.50
CA ARG A 231 -0.54 6.34 -28.10
C ARG A 231 0.02 5.19 -27.32
N ILE A 232 0.46 5.47 -26.10
CA ILE A 232 0.89 4.46 -25.14
C ILE A 232 -0.05 4.51 -23.94
N GLU A 233 -0.64 3.37 -23.59
CA GLU A 233 -1.54 3.23 -22.45
C GLU A 233 -0.93 2.25 -21.44
N ILE A 234 -0.67 2.74 -20.24
CA ILE A 234 -0.22 1.90 -19.11
C ILE A 234 -1.41 1.75 -18.17
N THR A 235 -1.92 0.52 -18.07
CA THR A 235 -3.19 0.24 -17.39
C THR A 235 -3.02 -0.76 -16.25
N HIS A 236 -3.61 -0.43 -15.10
CA HIS A 236 -3.81 -1.31 -13.96
C HIS A 236 -5.31 -1.49 -13.69
N LYS A 237 -5.76 -2.74 -13.52
CA LYS A 237 -7.15 -3.07 -13.17
C LYS A 237 -7.18 -3.99 -11.95
N SER A 238 -7.91 -3.60 -10.93
CA SER A 238 -8.05 -4.39 -9.71
C SER A 238 -9.33 -5.22 -9.76
N SER A 239 -9.24 -6.53 -9.58
CA SER A 239 -10.40 -7.42 -9.47
C SER A 239 -10.87 -7.64 -8.03
N SER A 240 -9.99 -7.41 -7.05
CA SER A 240 -10.30 -7.47 -5.62
C SER A 240 -9.26 -6.70 -4.80
N ARG A 241 -9.47 -6.60 -3.49
CA ARG A 241 -8.50 -6.02 -2.54
C ARG A 241 -7.45 -7.02 -2.03
N ALA A 242 -7.52 -8.29 -2.47
CA ALA A 242 -6.59 -9.34 -2.05
C ALA A 242 -5.13 -9.04 -2.46
N THR A 243 -4.95 -8.24 -3.51
CA THR A 243 -3.63 -7.79 -4.00
C THR A 243 -2.83 -7.02 -2.94
N TYR A 244 -3.50 -6.27 -2.06
CA TYR A 244 -2.84 -5.56 -0.97
C TYR A 244 -2.30 -6.52 0.10
N ALA A 245 -3.06 -7.56 0.43
CA ALA A 245 -2.64 -8.56 1.41
C ALA A 245 -1.44 -9.36 0.90
N GLN A 246 -1.48 -9.81 -0.35
CA GLN A 246 -0.36 -10.52 -1.00
C GLN A 246 0.90 -9.64 -1.09
N GLY A 247 0.73 -8.37 -1.43
CA GLY A 247 1.82 -7.40 -1.41
C GLY A 247 2.45 -7.21 -0.03
N SER A 248 1.62 -7.21 1.02
CA SER A 248 2.08 -7.08 2.41
C SER A 248 2.87 -8.30 2.88
N LEU A 249 2.46 -9.51 2.49
CA LEU A 249 3.24 -10.74 2.73
C LEU A 249 4.60 -10.69 2.03
N ARG A 250 4.64 -10.19 0.79
CA ARG A 250 5.90 -10.02 0.06
C ARG A 250 6.82 -8.99 0.75
N ALA A 251 6.26 -7.89 1.27
CA ALA A 251 7.01 -6.93 2.07
C ALA A 251 7.54 -7.56 3.37
N ALA A 252 6.73 -8.36 4.07
CA ALA A 252 7.15 -9.07 5.28
C ALA A 252 8.29 -10.07 4.98
N SER A 253 8.19 -10.81 3.88
CA SER A 253 9.24 -11.73 3.41
C SER A 253 10.53 -10.99 3.04
N PHE A 254 10.44 -9.85 2.34
CA PHE A 254 11.59 -8.99 2.07
C PHE A 254 12.29 -8.55 3.36
N LEU A 255 11.51 -8.10 4.36
CA LEU A 255 12.02 -7.68 5.66
C LEU A 255 12.71 -8.80 6.42
N ALA A 256 12.35 -10.08 6.23
CA ALA A 256 12.97 -11.21 6.93
C ALA A 256 14.50 -11.22 6.81
N SER A 257 15.03 -10.78 5.66
CA SER A 257 16.48 -10.69 5.40
C SER A 257 17.16 -9.39 5.85
N LYS A 258 16.39 -8.39 6.34
CA LYS A 258 16.90 -7.06 6.70
C LYS A 258 17.07 -6.92 8.21
N LYS A 259 18.14 -6.27 8.66
CA LYS A 259 18.37 -5.95 10.07
C LYS A 259 17.59 -4.70 10.48
N ASN A 260 17.81 -3.61 9.76
CA ASN A 260 17.18 -2.31 9.94
C ASN A 260 17.07 -1.57 8.58
N GLY A 261 16.39 -0.42 8.57
CA GLY A 261 16.22 0.44 7.41
C GLY A 261 14.76 0.77 7.11
N LEU A 262 14.52 1.92 6.47
CA LEU A 262 13.21 2.32 5.94
C LEU A 262 13.18 2.02 4.45
N PHE A 263 12.24 1.19 4.03
CA PHE A 263 12.09 0.70 2.66
C PHE A 263 10.68 1.01 2.16
N ASP A 264 10.52 1.01 0.85
CA ASP A 264 9.21 1.06 0.19
C ASP A 264 8.98 -0.19 -0.69
N MET A 265 7.86 -0.20 -1.42
CA MET A 265 7.56 -1.31 -2.32
C MET A 265 8.46 -1.33 -3.57
N PHE A 266 9.16 -0.25 -3.93
CA PHE A 266 10.15 -0.31 -5.01
C PHE A 266 11.37 -1.11 -4.54
N ASP A 267 11.79 -0.95 -3.29
CA ASP A 267 12.86 -1.77 -2.70
C ASP A 267 12.44 -3.26 -2.64
N VAL A 268 11.21 -3.55 -2.22
CA VAL A 268 10.65 -4.93 -2.17
C VAL A 268 10.61 -5.59 -3.56
N LEU A 269 10.41 -4.79 -4.60
CA LEU A 269 10.26 -5.26 -5.99
C LEU A 269 11.53 -5.12 -6.83
N ASN A 270 12.63 -4.62 -6.27
CA ASN A 270 13.88 -4.29 -6.98
C ASN A 270 13.65 -3.33 -8.16
N LEU A 271 12.92 -2.23 -7.92
CA LEU A 271 12.55 -1.21 -8.91
C LEU A 271 13.28 0.13 -8.72
N ARG A 272 14.30 0.21 -7.85
CA ARG A 272 15.13 1.42 -7.71
C ARG A 272 15.88 1.69 -9.01
#